data_AF-A0A812NP93-F1
#
_entry.id   AF-A0A812NP93-F1
#
_cell.length_a   1.000
_cell.length_b   1.000
_cell.length_c   1.000
_cell.angle_alpha   90.00
_cell.angle_beta   90.00
_cell.angle_gamma   90.00
#
_symmetry.space_group_name_H-M   'P 1'
#
loop_
_entity.id
_entity.type
_entity.pdbx_description
1 polymer ?
#
loop_
_entity_poly.entity_id
_entity_poly.type
_entity_poly.pdbx_seq_one_letter_code
_entity_poly.pdbx_strand_id
1 'polypeptide(L)'
;SQKVASKDAEASDDTAFEAFHGHWHSVRLRQRTQEGSRRRGRWRWIYRVQQICDSACGELDAVLDQLTELDRQRCDVLRKTTALHEQCEQMVQDQDRLAKEAEALAEALDYFDRVADVACVLDHHSANGFLSNAGTAVASAASESPDTEFGSVLDKIDGSISFLEAHPDFCQASAYMSQFEHLRNRACLAMRSSLQKSLERSAAHVEQQLKDAQAVPNQAPEFPNSP
;
A
#
# COMPACT_ATOMS: atom_id res chain seq x y z
N SER A 1 -98.43 -22.07 93.91
CA SER A 1 -97.96 -22.08 92.50
C SER A 1 -97.22 -20.82 92.04
N GLN A 2 -96.95 -19.83 92.90
CA GLN A 2 -96.37 -18.53 92.48
C GLN A 2 -94.84 -18.43 92.63
N LYS A 3 -94.21 -19.36 93.38
CA LYS A 3 -92.76 -19.38 93.65
C LYS A 3 -91.93 -20.20 92.63
N VAL A 4 -92.61 -20.91 91.73
CA VAL A 4 -91.97 -21.68 90.65
C VAL A 4 -91.75 -20.77 89.43
N ALA A 5 -92.75 -19.97 89.07
CA ALA A 5 -92.68 -19.04 87.93
C ALA A 5 -91.62 -17.93 88.04
N SER A 6 -91.22 -17.50 89.25
CA SER A 6 -90.16 -16.49 89.41
C SER A 6 -88.75 -17.07 89.27
N LYS A 7 -88.57 -18.35 89.64
CA LYS A 7 -87.28 -19.04 89.58
C LYS A 7 -86.95 -19.51 88.15
N ASP A 8 -87.99 -19.85 87.38
CA ASP A 8 -87.87 -20.14 85.95
C ASP A 8 -87.56 -18.88 85.11
N ALA A 9 -87.96 -17.69 85.58
CA ALA A 9 -87.63 -16.41 84.96
C ALA A 9 -86.17 -15.98 85.22
N GLU A 10 -85.65 -16.12 86.44
CA GLU A 10 -84.23 -15.88 86.76
C GLU A 10 -83.29 -16.89 86.08
N ALA A 11 -83.68 -18.17 85.98
CA ALA A 11 -82.92 -19.17 85.24
C ALA A 11 -82.92 -18.94 83.71
N SER A 12 -83.98 -18.34 83.17
CA SER A 12 -84.04 -17.95 81.76
C SER A 12 -83.15 -16.73 81.45
N ASP A 13 -82.93 -15.83 82.41
CA ASP A 13 -82.10 -14.64 82.24
C ASP A 13 -80.60 -14.98 82.37
N ASP A 14 -80.24 -15.87 83.30
CA ASP A 14 -78.88 -16.41 83.43
C ASP A 14 -78.46 -17.23 82.19
N THR A 15 -79.35 -18.06 81.65
CA THR A 15 -79.07 -18.83 80.43
C THR A 15 -78.95 -17.94 79.19
N ALA A 16 -79.71 -16.83 79.12
CA ALA A 16 -79.58 -15.83 78.06
C ALA A 16 -78.25 -15.06 78.16
N PHE A 17 -77.80 -14.75 79.37
CA PHE A 17 -76.51 -14.10 79.62
C PHE A 17 -75.32 -15.01 79.27
N GLU A 18 -75.36 -16.29 79.66
CA GLU A 18 -74.34 -17.28 79.28
C GLU A 18 -74.28 -17.49 77.76
N ALA A 19 -75.44 -17.53 77.10
CA ALA A 19 -75.53 -17.62 75.63
C ALA A 19 -74.93 -16.37 74.95
N PHE A 20 -75.19 -15.17 75.48
CA PHE A 20 -74.58 -13.93 74.99
C PHE A 20 -73.05 -13.93 75.15
N HIS A 21 -72.54 -14.34 76.32
CA HIS A 21 -71.11 -14.37 76.59
C HIS A 21 -70.40 -15.41 75.71
N GLY A 22 -71.00 -16.59 75.52
CA GLY A 22 -70.52 -17.60 74.58
C GLY A 22 -70.51 -17.10 73.13
N HIS A 23 -71.57 -16.41 72.70
CA HIS A 23 -71.63 -15.79 71.38
C HIS A 23 -70.55 -14.71 71.22
N TRP A 24 -70.41 -13.80 72.18
CA TRP A 24 -69.40 -12.74 72.18
C TRP A 24 -67.97 -13.29 72.14
N HIS A 25 -67.68 -14.33 72.92
CA HIS A 25 -66.39 -15.03 72.86
C HIS A 25 -66.16 -15.67 71.49
N SER A 26 -67.17 -16.29 70.90
CA SER A 26 -67.08 -16.87 69.55
C SER A 26 -66.84 -15.80 68.47
N VAL A 27 -67.46 -14.62 68.61
CA VAL A 27 -67.29 -13.47 67.70
C VAL A 27 -65.89 -12.89 67.84
N ARG A 28 -65.41 -12.67 69.07
CA ARG A 28 -64.07 -12.17 69.35
C ARG A 28 -62.99 -13.15 68.86
N LEU A 29 -63.21 -14.45 69.01
CA LEU A 29 -62.29 -15.48 68.48
C LEU A 29 -62.31 -15.51 66.95
N ARG A 30 -63.47 -15.40 66.31
CA ARG A 30 -63.60 -15.27 64.85
C ARG A 30 -62.90 -14.03 64.32
N GLN A 31 -63.07 -12.89 64.96
CA GLN A 31 -62.42 -11.65 64.56
C GLN A 31 -60.89 -11.78 64.71
N ARG A 32 -60.39 -12.30 65.83
CA ARG A 32 -58.95 -12.48 66.07
C ARG A 32 -58.31 -13.49 65.11
N THR A 33 -59.02 -14.56 64.76
CA THR A 33 -58.57 -15.55 63.77
C THR A 33 -58.64 -15.01 62.34
N GLN A 34 -59.68 -14.26 61.99
CA GLN A 34 -59.83 -13.59 60.69
C GLN A 34 -58.75 -12.53 60.49
N GLU A 35 -58.52 -11.66 61.48
CA GLU A 35 -57.44 -10.67 61.46
C GLU A 35 -56.06 -11.33 61.39
N GLY A 36 -55.84 -12.42 62.13
CA GLY A 36 -54.62 -13.22 62.04
C GLY A 36 -54.40 -13.80 60.64
N SER A 37 -55.46 -14.34 60.01
CA SER A 37 -55.40 -14.85 58.65
C SER A 37 -55.14 -13.76 57.61
N ARG A 38 -55.76 -12.58 57.76
CA ARG A 38 -55.50 -11.41 56.89
C ARG A 38 -54.07 -10.91 57.02
N ARG A 39 -53.54 -10.80 58.24
CA ARG A 39 -52.14 -10.43 58.48
C ARG A 39 -51.19 -11.46 57.87
N ARG A 40 -51.40 -12.76 58.07
CA ARG A 40 -50.59 -13.83 57.45
C ARG A 40 -50.67 -13.83 55.92
N GLY A 41 -51.83 -13.51 55.34
CA GLY A 41 -51.99 -13.37 53.90
C GLY A 41 -51.18 -12.20 53.34
N ARG A 42 -51.27 -11.03 53.98
CA ARG A 42 -50.44 -9.87 53.64
C ARG A 42 -48.94 -10.15 53.76
N TRP A 43 -48.49 -10.77 54.84
CA TRP A 43 -47.07 -11.12 55.02
C TRP A 43 -46.57 -12.09 53.95
N ARG A 44 -47.38 -13.10 53.58
CA ARG A 44 -47.05 -14.01 52.46
C ARG A 44 -46.95 -13.28 51.12
N TRP A 45 -47.80 -12.29 50.89
CA TRP A 45 -47.74 -11.47 49.69
C TRP A 45 -46.47 -10.60 49.66
N ILE A 46 -46.15 -9.91 50.76
CA ILE A 46 -44.92 -9.09 50.87
C ILE A 46 -43.68 -9.97 50.64
N TYR A 47 -43.62 -11.15 51.27
CA TYR A 47 -42.51 -12.08 51.09
C TYR A 47 -42.37 -12.54 49.63
N ARG A 48 -43.49 -12.80 48.95
CA ARG A 48 -43.47 -13.17 47.52
C ARG A 48 -42.96 -12.03 46.65
N VAL A 49 -43.42 -10.80 46.88
CA VAL A 49 -42.95 -9.63 46.15
C VAL A 49 -41.46 -9.42 46.37
N GLN A 50 -41.00 -9.53 47.62
CA GLN A 50 -39.58 -9.45 47.95
C GLN A 50 -38.75 -10.48 47.18
N GLN A 51 -39.16 -11.75 47.17
CA GLN A 51 -38.47 -12.81 46.44
C GLN A 51 -38.40 -12.54 44.92
N ILE A 52 -39.47 -11.97 44.33
CA ILE A 52 -39.46 -11.60 42.91
C ILE A 52 -38.49 -10.44 42.66
N CYS A 53 -38.48 -9.43 43.52
CA CYS A 53 -37.54 -8.33 43.43
C CYS A 53 -36.08 -8.82 43.57
N ASP A 54 -35.81 -9.69 44.54
CA ASP A 54 -34.48 -10.25 44.76
C ASP A 54 -34.02 -11.07 43.55
N SER A 55 -34.91 -11.88 42.96
CA SER A 55 -34.62 -12.64 41.73
C SER A 55 -34.35 -11.73 40.55
N ALA A 56 -35.18 -10.69 40.35
CA ALA A 56 -35.02 -9.75 39.25
C ALA A 56 -33.73 -8.92 39.39
N CYS A 57 -33.37 -8.51 40.61
CA CYS A 57 -32.09 -7.86 40.89
C CYS A 57 -30.92 -8.80 40.54
N GLY A 58 -30.98 -10.08 40.95
CA GLY A 58 -29.95 -11.05 40.60
C GLY A 58 -29.81 -11.29 39.10
N GLU A 59 -30.92 -11.31 38.36
CA GLU A 59 -30.90 -11.40 36.89
C GLU A 59 -30.28 -10.14 36.25
N LEU A 60 -30.62 -8.94 36.75
CA LEU A 60 -30.03 -7.70 36.27
C LEU A 60 -28.52 -7.65 36.53
N ASP A 61 -28.07 -8.07 37.71
CA ASP A 61 -26.64 -8.14 38.05
C ASP A 61 -25.91 -9.13 37.11
N ALA A 62 -26.50 -10.30 36.83
CA ALA A 62 -25.94 -11.25 35.88
C ALA A 62 -25.85 -10.70 34.45
N VAL A 63 -26.84 -9.92 34.01
CA VAL A 63 -26.82 -9.24 32.70
C VAL A 63 -25.75 -8.14 32.67
N LEU A 64 -25.59 -7.39 33.76
CA LEU A 64 -24.52 -6.39 33.88
C LEU A 64 -23.14 -7.06 33.78
N ASP A 65 -22.92 -8.17 34.48
CA ASP A 65 -21.66 -8.92 34.38
C ASP A 65 -21.39 -9.37 32.94
N GLN A 66 -22.39 -9.90 32.23
CA GLN A 66 -22.25 -10.27 30.82
C GLN A 66 -21.92 -9.07 29.93
N LEU A 67 -22.53 -7.91 30.19
CA LEU A 67 -22.23 -6.69 29.45
C LEU A 67 -20.79 -6.24 29.69
N THR A 68 -20.29 -6.33 30.92
CA THR A 68 -18.89 -5.97 31.24
C THR A 68 -17.90 -6.90 30.56
N GLU A 69 -18.20 -8.20 30.50
CA GLU A 69 -17.35 -9.16 29.79
C GLU A 69 -17.37 -8.93 28.28
N LEU A 70 -18.54 -8.61 27.70
CA LEU A 70 -18.64 -8.23 26.29
C LEU A 70 -17.85 -6.95 25.98
N ASP A 71 -17.88 -5.96 26.88
CA ASP A 71 -17.09 -4.74 26.70
C ASP A 71 -15.58 -5.03 26.78
N ARG A 72 -15.16 -5.88 27.71
CA ARG A 72 -13.77 -6.35 27.82
C ARG A 72 -13.33 -7.05 26.53
N GLN A 73 -14.14 -7.95 25.98
CA GLN A 73 -13.87 -8.64 24.72
C GLN A 73 -13.81 -7.67 23.53
N ARG A 74 -14.72 -6.69 23.49
CA ARG A 74 -14.72 -5.64 22.48
C ARG A 74 -13.43 -4.83 22.52
N CYS A 75 -12.98 -4.41 23.70
CA CYS A 75 -11.71 -3.71 23.88
C CYS A 75 -10.51 -4.56 23.43
N ASP A 76 -10.50 -5.86 23.75
CA ASP A 76 -9.45 -6.77 23.29
C ASP A 76 -9.42 -6.90 21.77
N VAL A 77 -10.57 -7.01 21.11
CA VAL A 77 -10.67 -7.06 19.65
C VAL A 77 -10.22 -5.75 19.03
N LEU A 78 -10.66 -4.61 19.55
CA LEU A 78 -10.23 -3.29 19.08
C LEU A 78 -8.72 -3.16 19.17
N ARG A 79 -8.12 -3.46 20.32
CA ARG A 79 -6.67 -3.41 20.51
C ARG A 79 -5.91 -4.31 19.53
N LYS A 80 -6.38 -5.55 19.33
CA LYS A 80 -5.77 -6.49 18.38
C LYS A 80 -5.86 -5.99 16.94
N THR A 81 -7.03 -5.48 16.54
CA THR A 81 -7.25 -4.95 15.19
C THR A 81 -6.43 -3.69 14.95
N THR A 82 -6.33 -2.77 15.92
CA THR A 82 -5.47 -1.58 15.80
C THR A 82 -4.00 -1.97 15.66
N ALA A 83 -3.51 -2.89 16.50
CA ALA A 83 -2.13 -3.36 16.40
C ALA A 83 -1.85 -4.07 15.06
N LEU A 84 -2.79 -4.87 14.55
CA LEU A 84 -2.66 -5.49 13.23
C LEU A 84 -2.67 -4.44 12.12
N HIS A 85 -3.54 -3.44 12.22
CA HIS A 85 -3.63 -2.36 11.24
C HIS A 85 -2.33 -1.56 11.18
N GLU A 86 -1.75 -1.19 12.33
CA GLU A 86 -0.44 -0.53 12.42
C GLU A 86 0.68 -1.38 11.79
N GLN A 87 0.68 -2.69 12.04
CA GLN A 87 1.64 -3.61 11.41
C GLN A 87 1.46 -3.68 9.89
N CYS A 88 0.22 -3.71 9.41
CA CYS A 88 -0.06 -3.67 7.98
C CYS A 88 0.39 -2.35 7.34
N GLU A 89 0.12 -1.20 7.97
CA GLU A 89 0.60 0.09 7.47
C GLU A 89 2.12 0.15 7.42
N GLN A 90 2.80 -0.30 8.47
CA GLN A 90 4.26 -0.36 8.51
C GLN A 90 4.81 -1.25 7.38
N MET A 91 4.21 -2.42 7.16
CA MET A 91 4.62 -3.33 6.09
C MET A 91 4.41 -2.72 4.70
N VAL A 92 3.32 -1.98 4.49
CA VAL A 92 3.06 -1.26 3.23
C VAL A 92 4.10 -0.15 3.02
N GLN A 93 4.45 0.60 4.07
CA GLN A 93 5.50 1.62 4.01
C GLN A 93 6.88 0.99 3.70
N ASP A 94 7.21 -0.14 4.32
CA ASP A 94 8.45 -0.85 4.05
C ASP A 94 8.48 -1.43 2.63
N GLN A 95 7.34 -1.92 2.11
CA GLN A 95 7.24 -2.36 0.72
C GLN A 95 7.47 -1.21 -0.26
N ASP A 96 6.85 -0.05 -0.03
CA ASP A 96 7.04 1.15 -0.86
C ASP A 96 8.48 1.67 -0.79
N ARG A 97 9.10 1.65 0.39
CA ARG A 97 10.52 2.00 0.55
C ARG A 97 11.42 1.04 -0.21
N LEU A 98 11.23 -0.27 -0.05
CA LEU A 98 12.01 -1.29 -0.75
C LEU A 98 11.81 -1.24 -2.26
N ALA A 99 10.61 -0.93 -2.74
CA ALA A 99 10.35 -0.74 -4.16
C ALA A 99 11.14 0.45 -4.73
N LYS A 100 11.15 1.59 -4.03
CA LYS A 100 11.95 2.77 -4.40
C LYS A 100 13.45 2.47 -4.39
N GLU A 101 13.93 1.74 -3.39
CA GLU A 101 15.33 1.31 -3.32
C GLU A 101 15.68 0.36 -4.49
N ALA A 102 14.79 -0.57 -4.83
CA ALA A 102 14.97 -1.48 -5.97
C ALA A 102 14.95 -0.74 -7.31
N GLU A 103 14.08 0.26 -7.49
CA GLU A 103 14.06 1.12 -8.68
C GLU A 103 15.36 1.92 -8.80
N ALA A 104 15.86 2.52 -7.72
CA ALA A 104 17.13 3.24 -7.72
C ALA A 104 18.32 2.31 -8.04
N LEU A 105 18.31 1.08 -7.53
CA LEU A 105 19.31 0.07 -7.87
C LEU A 105 19.20 -0.37 -9.34
N ALA A 106 17.99 -0.55 -9.86
CA ALA A 106 17.78 -0.91 -11.26
C ALA A 106 18.27 0.21 -12.20
N GLU A 107 18.01 1.48 -11.85
CA GLU A 107 18.52 2.62 -12.60
C GLU A 107 20.05 2.66 -12.58
N ALA A 108 20.66 2.46 -11.41
CA ALA A 108 22.13 2.37 -11.28
C ALA A 108 22.71 1.21 -12.12
N LEU A 109 22.05 0.05 -12.13
CA LEU A 109 22.45 -1.10 -12.96
C LEU A 109 22.31 -0.84 -14.46
N ASP A 110 21.26 -0.13 -14.90
CA ASP A 110 21.12 0.26 -16.30
C ASP A 110 22.30 1.12 -16.77
N TYR A 111 22.81 2.02 -15.93
CA TYR A 111 24.05 2.76 -16.24
C TYR A 111 25.28 1.85 -16.40
N PHE A 112 25.36 0.76 -15.64
CA PHE A 112 26.46 -0.20 -15.77
C PHE A 112 26.33 -1.08 -17.02
N ASP A 113 25.11 -1.47 -17.40
CA ASP A 113 24.86 -2.25 -18.61
C ASP A 113 25.13 -1.43 -19.89
N ARG A 114 24.85 -0.12 -19.87
CA ARG A 114 25.17 0.80 -20.97
C ARG A 114 26.65 0.81 -21.36
N VAL A 115 27.57 0.45 -20.46
CA VAL A 115 29.01 0.33 -20.76
C VAL A 115 29.25 -0.72 -21.84
N ALA A 116 28.60 -1.89 -21.71
CA ALA A 116 28.74 -3.00 -22.64
C ALA A 116 28.12 -2.65 -24.01
N ASP A 117 26.96 -1.99 -23.99
CA ASP A 117 26.28 -1.55 -25.21
C ASP A 117 27.11 -0.51 -25.98
N VAL A 118 27.60 0.52 -25.28
CA VAL A 118 28.45 1.56 -25.87
C VAL A 118 29.75 0.97 -26.42
N ALA A 119 30.37 0.03 -25.70
CA ALA A 119 31.57 -0.66 -26.16
C ALA A 119 31.32 -1.42 -27.48
N CYS A 120 30.23 -2.20 -27.54
CA CYS A 120 29.82 -2.96 -28.72
C CYS A 120 29.55 -2.06 -29.94
N VAL A 121 28.81 -0.97 -29.73
CA VAL A 121 28.52 0.02 -30.77
C VAL A 121 29.81 0.66 -31.29
N LEU A 122 30.71 1.08 -30.39
CA LEU A 122 32.02 1.63 -30.80
C LEU A 122 32.85 0.62 -31.61
N ASP A 123 32.87 -0.65 -31.22
CA ASP A 123 33.60 -1.69 -31.95
C ASP A 123 33.03 -1.89 -33.35
N HIS A 124 31.71 -1.90 -33.49
CA HIS A 124 31.04 -2.03 -34.78
C HIS A 124 31.32 -0.83 -35.70
N HIS A 125 31.31 0.40 -35.18
CA HIS A 125 31.63 1.60 -35.96
C HIS A 125 33.12 1.76 -36.27
N SER A 126 34.01 1.27 -35.39
CA SER A 126 35.45 1.21 -35.64
C SER A 126 35.78 0.23 -36.78
N ALA A 127 35.11 -0.92 -36.83
CA ALA A 127 35.28 -1.93 -37.86
C ALA A 127 34.72 -1.49 -39.23
N ASN A 128 33.53 -0.88 -39.25
CA ASN A 128 32.85 -0.51 -40.50
C ASN A 128 33.14 0.92 -41.01
N GLY A 129 33.89 1.72 -40.23
CA GLY A 129 34.27 3.08 -40.59
C GLY A 129 33.10 4.06 -40.52
N PHE A 130 33.13 4.94 -39.53
CA PHE A 130 32.11 5.95 -39.22
C PHE A 130 31.64 6.80 -40.41
N LEU A 131 32.49 7.01 -41.42
CA LEU A 131 32.21 7.82 -42.61
C LEU A 131 32.31 7.03 -43.94
N SER A 132 32.29 5.69 -43.92
CA SER A 132 32.34 4.91 -45.17
C SER A 132 30.99 4.82 -45.87
N ASN A 133 29.87 4.98 -45.14
CA ASN A 133 28.52 4.91 -45.73
C ASN A 133 27.92 6.26 -46.14
N ALA A 134 28.57 7.39 -45.82
CA ALA A 134 28.08 8.72 -46.21
C ALA A 134 28.14 8.97 -47.75
N GLY A 135 28.76 8.07 -48.52
CA GLY A 135 28.85 8.18 -49.99
C GLY A 135 27.98 7.20 -50.79
N THR A 136 27.37 6.18 -50.17
CA THR A 136 26.72 5.08 -50.93
C THR A 136 25.41 4.56 -50.36
N ALA A 137 24.91 5.07 -49.23
CA ALA A 137 23.61 4.67 -48.68
C ALA A 137 22.44 5.54 -49.20
N VAL A 138 22.22 5.53 -50.51
CA VAL A 138 20.88 5.77 -51.06
C VAL A 138 20.19 4.41 -51.08
N ALA A 139 19.06 4.30 -50.38
CA ALA A 139 18.25 3.09 -50.20
C ALA A 139 18.69 2.18 -49.05
N SER A 140 18.33 2.56 -47.82
CA SER A 140 17.48 1.72 -46.97
C SER A 140 16.77 2.59 -45.95
N ALA A 141 15.46 2.47 -45.93
CA ALA A 141 14.53 3.37 -45.27
C ALA A 141 14.59 3.30 -43.74
N ALA A 142 14.32 4.46 -43.12
CA ALA A 142 13.79 4.63 -41.76
C ALA A 142 14.75 4.42 -40.57
N SER A 143 15.93 5.02 -40.58
CA SER A 143 16.53 5.47 -39.33
C SER A 143 17.38 6.72 -39.52
N GLU A 144 17.48 7.49 -38.46
CA GLU A 144 17.98 8.84 -38.35
C GLU A 144 19.41 8.99 -38.92
N SER A 145 19.77 10.22 -39.29
CA SER A 145 21.05 10.56 -39.88
C SER A 145 22.25 9.87 -39.19
N PRO A 146 23.24 9.34 -39.95
CA PRO A 146 24.41 8.65 -39.39
C PRO A 146 25.24 9.52 -38.44
N ASP A 147 25.12 10.85 -38.55
CA ASP A 147 25.78 11.82 -37.67
C ASP A 147 25.15 11.85 -36.25
N THR A 148 23.88 11.45 -36.12
CA THR A 148 23.12 11.49 -34.87
C THR A 148 23.41 10.29 -33.97
N GLU A 149 23.74 9.15 -34.58
CA GLU A 149 23.98 7.90 -33.86
C GLU A 149 25.22 8.01 -32.95
N PHE A 150 26.33 8.57 -33.44
CA PHE A 150 27.54 8.73 -32.63
C PHE A 150 27.46 9.89 -31.63
N GLY A 151 26.75 10.96 -31.97
CA GLY A 151 26.41 12.01 -30.99
C GLY A 151 25.66 11.42 -29.80
N SER A 152 24.66 10.57 -30.06
CA SER A 152 23.91 9.89 -29.00
C SER A 152 24.77 8.95 -28.14
N VAL A 153 25.82 8.34 -28.72
CA VAL A 153 26.75 7.48 -27.99
C VAL A 153 27.66 8.30 -27.09
N LEU A 154 28.17 9.44 -27.57
CA LEU A 154 28.96 10.36 -26.74
C LEU A 154 28.11 10.94 -25.61
N ASP A 155 26.88 11.39 -25.89
CA ASP A 155 25.97 11.90 -24.88
C ASP A 155 25.67 10.85 -23.79
N LYS A 156 25.52 9.58 -24.18
CA LYS A 156 25.37 8.46 -23.23
C LYS A 156 26.61 8.25 -22.37
N ILE A 157 27.82 8.36 -22.93
CA ILE A 157 29.07 8.25 -22.19
C ILE A 157 29.19 9.40 -21.18
N ASP A 158 29.02 10.64 -21.64
CA ASP A 158 29.19 11.83 -20.81
C ASP A 158 28.10 11.94 -19.73
N GLY A 159 26.87 11.52 -20.04
CA GLY A 159 25.78 11.40 -19.06
C GLY A 159 26.06 10.34 -17.99
N SER A 160 26.63 9.19 -18.37
CA SER A 160 26.98 8.12 -17.41
C SER A 160 28.16 8.52 -16.52
N ILE A 161 29.15 9.25 -17.06
CA ILE A 161 30.25 9.83 -16.26
C ILE A 161 29.69 10.83 -15.25
N SER A 162 28.84 11.77 -15.67
CA SER A 162 28.23 12.77 -14.78
C SER A 162 27.41 12.12 -13.66
N PHE A 163 26.69 11.04 -13.95
CA PHE A 163 25.93 10.29 -12.95
C PHE A 163 26.83 9.60 -11.91
N LEU A 164 27.92 8.99 -12.35
CA LEU A 164 28.89 8.33 -11.46
C LEU A 164 29.68 9.34 -10.62
N GLU A 165 29.96 10.54 -11.13
CA GLU A 165 30.56 11.64 -10.37
C GLU A 165 29.64 12.13 -9.23
N ALA A 166 28.32 12.12 -9.46
CA ALA A 166 27.33 12.47 -8.43
C ALA A 166 27.13 11.37 -7.37
N HIS A 167 27.51 10.11 -7.67
CA HIS A 167 27.34 8.96 -6.79
C HIS A 167 28.67 8.22 -6.53
N PRO A 168 29.64 8.86 -5.84
CA PRO A 168 30.94 8.24 -5.54
C PRO A 168 30.86 7.10 -4.51
N ASP A 169 29.73 6.98 -3.79
CA ASP A 169 29.53 6.01 -2.72
C ASP A 169 29.38 4.57 -3.23
N PHE A 170 29.15 4.37 -4.54
CA PHE A 170 29.08 3.03 -5.10
C PHE A 170 30.46 2.38 -5.13
N CYS A 171 30.56 1.18 -4.56
CA CYS A 171 31.80 0.41 -4.45
C CYS A 171 32.50 0.15 -5.80
N GLN A 172 31.75 0.08 -6.91
CA GLN A 172 32.28 -0.12 -8.26
C GLN A 172 32.37 1.18 -9.09
N ALA A 173 31.94 2.34 -8.56
CA ALA A 173 31.90 3.59 -9.34
C ALA A 173 33.26 3.96 -9.91
N SER A 174 34.33 3.89 -9.11
CA SER A 174 35.69 4.21 -9.57
C SER A 174 36.16 3.32 -10.73
N ALA A 175 35.85 2.02 -10.69
CA ALA A 175 36.22 1.09 -11.74
C ALA A 175 35.46 1.38 -13.05
N TYR A 176 34.15 1.59 -12.98
CA TYR A 176 33.34 1.91 -14.15
C TYR A 176 33.62 3.30 -14.72
N MET A 177 33.93 4.28 -13.87
CA MET A 177 34.34 5.62 -14.30
C MET A 177 35.60 5.54 -15.17
N SER A 178 36.60 4.75 -14.77
CA SER A 178 37.80 4.52 -15.58
C SER A 178 37.50 3.84 -16.93
N GLN A 179 36.50 2.95 -16.98
CA GLN A 179 36.07 2.30 -18.21
C GLN A 179 35.36 3.28 -19.15
N PHE A 180 34.49 4.14 -18.63
CA PHE A 180 33.83 5.18 -19.41
C PHE A 180 34.83 6.22 -19.93
N GLU A 181 35.83 6.63 -19.13
CA GLU A 181 36.92 7.49 -19.60
C GLU A 181 37.70 6.83 -20.74
N HIS A 182 37.97 5.53 -20.63
CA HIS A 182 38.60 4.77 -21.70
C HIS A 182 37.74 4.74 -22.97
N LEU A 183 36.44 4.47 -22.86
CA LEU A 183 35.50 4.49 -23.99
C LEU A 183 35.39 5.87 -24.62
N ARG A 184 35.36 6.94 -23.82
CA ARG A 184 35.38 8.33 -24.29
C ARG A 184 36.63 8.62 -25.11
N ASN A 185 37.81 8.28 -24.56
CA ASN A 185 39.08 8.43 -25.27
C ASN A 185 39.09 7.64 -26.58
N ARG A 186 38.56 6.41 -26.56
CA ARG A 186 38.43 5.56 -27.74
C ARG A 186 37.51 6.19 -28.80
N ALA A 187 36.38 6.76 -28.38
CA ALA A 187 35.44 7.45 -29.25
C ALA A 187 36.09 8.67 -29.92
N CYS A 188 36.80 9.51 -29.16
CA CYS A 188 37.54 10.65 -29.70
C CYS A 188 38.60 10.22 -30.72
N LEU A 189 39.33 9.13 -30.45
CA LEU A 189 40.33 8.59 -31.39
C LEU A 189 39.67 8.06 -32.68
N ALA A 190 38.54 7.36 -32.56
CA ALA A 190 37.77 6.87 -33.71
C ALA A 190 37.25 8.03 -34.57
N MET A 191 36.70 9.08 -33.95
CA MET A 191 36.26 10.30 -34.63
C MET A 191 37.44 10.96 -35.38
N ARG A 192 38.58 11.15 -34.70
CA ARG A 192 39.77 11.76 -35.30
C ARG A 192 40.26 10.96 -36.50
N SER A 193 40.33 9.63 -36.39
CA SER A 193 40.74 8.76 -37.50
C SER A 193 39.76 8.80 -38.65
N SER A 194 38.45 8.83 -38.38
CA SER A 194 37.43 8.91 -39.41
C SER A 194 37.51 10.24 -40.18
N LEU A 195 37.65 11.36 -39.48
CA LEU A 195 37.85 12.68 -40.08
C LEU A 195 39.11 12.70 -40.94
N GLN A 196 40.22 12.17 -40.44
CA GLN A 196 41.47 12.05 -41.20
C GLN A 196 41.27 11.23 -42.48
N LYS A 197 40.65 10.05 -42.40
CA LYS A 197 40.35 9.20 -43.57
C LYS A 197 39.39 9.87 -44.56
N SER A 198 38.47 10.69 -44.07
CA SER A 198 37.55 11.47 -44.91
C SER A 198 38.28 12.56 -45.68
N LEU A 199 39.12 13.33 -44.98
CA LEU A 199 39.99 14.35 -45.57
C LEU A 199 40.94 13.76 -46.60
N GLU A 200 41.61 12.64 -46.28
CA GLU A 200 42.49 11.93 -47.21
C GLU A 200 41.73 11.44 -48.46
N ARG A 201 40.51 10.91 -48.30
CA ARG A 201 39.64 10.53 -49.42
C ARG A 201 39.23 11.71 -50.28
N SER A 202 38.80 12.82 -49.68
CA SER A 202 38.44 14.04 -50.41
C SER A 202 39.64 14.63 -51.13
N ALA A 203 40.82 14.67 -50.50
CA ALA A 203 42.06 15.12 -51.11
C ALA A 203 42.43 14.25 -52.32
N ALA A 204 42.38 12.92 -52.18
CA ALA A 204 42.63 11.99 -53.28
C ALA A 204 41.61 12.15 -54.42
N HIS A 205 40.32 12.38 -54.09
CA HIS A 205 39.28 12.63 -55.09
C HIS A 205 39.52 13.91 -55.90
N VAL A 206 39.91 14.99 -55.23
CA VAL A 206 40.27 16.26 -55.89
C VAL A 206 41.51 16.09 -56.77
N GLU A 207 42.53 15.39 -56.28
CA GLU A 207 43.74 15.11 -57.07
C GLU A 207 43.43 14.28 -58.32
N GLN A 208 42.50 13.31 -58.21
CA GLN A 208 42.06 12.50 -59.34
C GLN A 208 41.25 13.31 -60.35
N GLN A 209 40.32 14.16 -59.91
CA GLN A 209 39.60 15.08 -60.81
C GLN A 209 40.53 16.05 -61.53
N LEU A 210 41.59 16.53 -60.87
CA LEU A 210 42.60 17.38 -61.51
C LEU A 210 43.41 16.62 -62.57
N LYS A 211 43.74 15.35 -62.33
CA LYS A 211 44.40 14.48 -63.33
C LYS A 211 43.48 14.19 -64.52
N ASP A 212 42.22 13.88 -64.27
CA ASP A 212 41.23 13.61 -65.33
C ASP A 212 40.96 14.87 -66.17
N ALA A 213 40.91 16.05 -65.56
CA ALA A 213 40.78 17.33 -66.27
C ALA A 213 42.02 17.68 -67.11
N GLN A 214 43.22 17.26 -66.69
CA GLN A 214 44.46 17.41 -67.47
C GLN A 214 44.61 16.35 -68.57
N ALA A 215 43.91 15.23 -68.49
CA ALA A 215 43.92 14.14 -69.47
C ALA A 215 42.99 14.35 -70.67
N VAL A 216 42.32 15.52 -70.79
CA VAL A 216 41.56 15.92 -72.00
C VAL A 216 42.35 16.95 -72.83
N PRO A 217 43.26 16.53 -73.74
CA PRO A 217 43.82 17.42 -74.76
C PRO A 217 43.20 17.17 -76.15
N ASN A 218 42.72 18.27 -76.77
CA ASN A 218 42.55 18.50 -78.21
C ASN A 218 41.80 17.44 -79.06
N GLN A 219 40.49 17.62 -79.21
CA GLN A 219 39.82 17.39 -80.50
C GLN A 219 39.52 18.74 -81.14
N ALA A 220 40.38 19.14 -82.07
CA ALA A 220 40.18 20.31 -82.92
C ALA A 220 39.03 20.05 -83.92
N PRO A 221 38.14 21.02 -84.19
CA PRO A 221 37.21 20.92 -85.31
C PRO A 221 37.98 21.18 -86.62
N GLU A 222 38.10 20.17 -87.48
CA GLU A 222 38.51 20.37 -88.87
C GLU A 222 37.40 21.14 -89.61
N PHE A 223 37.73 22.35 -90.08
CA PHE A 223 36.89 23.10 -91.01
C PHE A 223 37.02 22.50 -92.42
N PRO A 224 35.93 22.19 -93.12
CA PRO A 224 35.98 21.83 -94.53
C PRO A 224 36.15 23.10 -95.38
N ASN A 225 37.24 23.17 -96.14
CA ASN A 225 37.46 24.16 -97.19
C ASN A 225 37.01 23.56 -98.54
N SER A 226 35.95 24.09 -99.14
CA SER A 226 35.62 23.90 -100.56
C SER A 226 36.55 24.76 -101.43
N PRO A 227 36.82 24.36 -102.68
CA PRO A 227 35.86 24.58 -103.78
C PRO A 227 35.30 23.31 -104.42
#